data_AF-A0A849SPM8-F1
#
_entry.id   AF-A0A849SPM8-F1
#
_cell.length_a   1.000
_cell.length_b   1.000
_cell.length_c   1.000
_cell.angle_alpha   90.00
_cell.angle_beta   90.00
_cell.angle_gamma   90.00
#
_symmetry.space_group_name_H-M   'P 1'
#
loop_
_entity.id
_entity.type
_entity.pdbx_description
1 polymer ?
#
loop_
_entity_poly.entity_id
_entity_poly.type
_entity_poly.pdbx_seq_one_letter_code
_entity_poly.pdbx_strand_id
1 'polypeptide(L)'
;MDVGYEMLFETTIRTFLGDKADHIAGQVHNENHRKEWYQKALKKIIEKVQKIETTTKHSEHLANTSQRALKCLESKSYNETEFTLYILRLTGALLGIHPAKYCIATPMYYQTPDQHFTEAIISGGDALLDYYDKNNFVAMRRKVVKQLKEEGLSDFDISLVLNTSEYQVKKLRKEL
;
A
#
# COMPACT_ATOMS: atom_id res chain seq x y z
N MET A 1 19.72 27.54 -10.18
CA MET A 1 20.01 27.52 -11.63
C MET A 1 18.77 26.91 -12.26
N ASP A 2 18.05 27.66 -13.09
CA ASP A 2 16.81 27.16 -13.70
C ASP A 2 17.18 26.12 -14.75
N VAL A 3 16.79 24.87 -14.50
CA VAL A 3 17.11 23.76 -15.39
C VAL A 3 16.08 23.84 -16.51
N GLY A 4 16.50 24.18 -17.73
CA GLY A 4 15.60 24.33 -18.87
C GLY A 4 14.65 23.12 -19.03
N TYR A 5 13.44 23.36 -19.55
CA TYR A 5 12.34 22.38 -19.57
C TYR A 5 12.73 20.96 -20.05
N GLU A 6 13.57 20.88 -21.08
CA GLU A 6 14.10 19.63 -21.64
C GLU A 6 14.97 18.87 -20.64
N MET A 7 15.86 19.58 -19.96
CA MET A 7 16.71 19.00 -18.91
C MET A 7 15.92 18.68 -17.66
N LEU A 8 14.86 19.45 -17.33
CA LEU A 8 13.95 19.12 -16.25
C LEU A 8 13.21 17.80 -16.54
N PHE A 9 12.74 17.61 -17.77
CA PHE A 9 12.14 16.34 -18.21
C PHE A 9 13.11 15.18 -18.03
N GLU A 10 14.32 15.28 -18.58
CA GLU A 10 15.32 14.22 -18.50
C GLU A 10 15.68 13.88 -17.05
N THR A 11 16.07 14.87 -16.25
CA THR A 11 16.47 14.67 -14.85
C THR A 11 15.34 14.10 -13.99
N THR A 12 14.09 14.48 -14.26
CA THR A 12 12.91 13.92 -13.59
C THR A 12 12.74 12.42 -13.91
N ILE A 13 12.83 12.03 -15.19
CA ILE A 13 12.68 10.61 -15.57
C ILE A 13 13.87 9.78 -15.07
N ARG A 14 15.09 10.34 -15.11
CA ARG A 14 16.31 9.69 -14.57
C ARG A 14 16.22 9.40 -13.08
N THR A 15 15.45 10.18 -12.31
CA THR A 15 15.22 9.89 -10.89
C THR A 15 14.60 8.51 -10.66
N PHE A 16 13.80 8.01 -11.61
CA PHE A 16 13.15 6.69 -11.52
C PHE A 16 13.86 5.60 -12.34
N LEU A 17 14.46 5.97 -13.47
CA LEU A 17 14.99 5.02 -14.46
C LEU A 17 16.52 4.98 -14.55
N GLY A 18 17.22 5.87 -13.85
CA GLY A 18 18.68 6.02 -13.92
C GLY A 18 19.14 6.34 -15.33
N ASP A 19 20.28 5.77 -15.72
CA ASP A 19 20.94 6.03 -17.01
C ASP A 19 20.16 5.53 -18.23
N LYS A 20 19.10 4.73 -18.04
CA LYS A 20 18.19 4.33 -19.13
C LYS A 20 17.44 5.51 -19.75
N ALA A 21 17.40 6.63 -19.05
CA ALA A 21 16.75 7.86 -19.47
C ALA A 21 17.77 8.98 -19.78
N ASP A 22 19.02 8.63 -20.03
CA ASP A 22 20.04 9.60 -20.47
C ASP A 22 19.77 10.05 -21.91
N HIS A 23 20.04 11.32 -22.23
CA HIS A 23 19.86 11.91 -23.57
C HIS A 23 18.43 11.86 -24.14
N ILE A 24 17.41 11.93 -23.27
CA ILE A 24 16.00 11.99 -23.69
C ILE A 24 15.44 13.40 -23.69
N ALA A 25 16.21 14.42 -23.28
CA ALA A 25 15.77 15.81 -23.14
C ALA A 25 14.98 16.32 -24.36
N GLY A 26 15.50 16.08 -25.58
CA GLY A 26 14.86 16.51 -26.83
C GLY A 26 13.55 15.79 -27.18
N GLN A 27 13.22 14.70 -26.48
CA GLN A 27 11.98 13.95 -26.69
C GLN A 27 10.77 14.59 -26.00
N VAL A 28 11.00 15.58 -25.13
CA VAL A 28 9.93 16.23 -24.35
C VAL A 28 8.87 16.88 -25.25
N HIS A 29 9.23 17.35 -26.44
CA HIS A 29 8.28 18.03 -27.35
C HIS A 29 7.36 17.06 -28.08
N ASN A 30 7.60 15.75 -28.00
CA ASN A 30 6.77 14.72 -28.61
C ASN A 30 5.88 14.05 -27.55
N GLU A 31 4.56 14.19 -27.70
CA GLU A 31 3.59 13.62 -26.76
C GLU A 31 3.72 12.10 -26.59
N ASN A 32 3.92 11.36 -27.68
CA ASN A 32 4.02 9.90 -27.63
C ASN A 32 5.27 9.48 -26.83
N HIS A 33 6.40 10.14 -27.05
CA HIS A 33 7.61 9.87 -26.27
C HIS A 33 7.43 10.26 -24.80
N ARG A 34 6.80 11.40 -24.49
CA ARG A 34 6.48 11.78 -23.10
C ARG A 34 5.66 10.69 -22.41
N LYS A 35 4.58 10.23 -23.07
CA LYS A 35 3.70 9.17 -22.54
C LYS A 35 4.48 7.89 -22.25
N GLU A 36 5.33 7.44 -23.17
CA GLU A 36 6.13 6.24 -23.00
C GLU A 36 7.07 6.34 -21.79
N TRP A 37 7.74 7.48 -21.62
CA TRP A 37 8.64 7.69 -20.48
C TRP A 37 7.89 7.80 -19.16
N TYR A 38 6.77 8.53 -19.13
CA TYR A 38 5.89 8.59 -17.97
C TYR A 38 5.36 7.20 -17.60
N GLN A 39 5.01 6.36 -18.57
CA GLN A 39 4.52 5.01 -18.31
C GLN A 39 5.61 4.13 -17.70
N LYS A 40 6.84 4.20 -18.20
CA LYS A 40 8.00 3.48 -17.63
C LYS A 40 8.28 3.93 -16.19
N ALA A 41 8.31 5.24 -15.95
CA ALA A 41 8.53 5.79 -14.61
C ALA A 41 7.40 5.41 -13.64
N LEU A 42 6.14 5.52 -14.06
CA LEU A 42 5.00 5.20 -13.23
C LEU A 42 4.92 3.71 -12.87
N LYS A 43 5.29 2.81 -13.79
CA LYS A 43 5.41 1.37 -13.47
C LYS A 43 6.39 1.14 -12.32
N LYS A 44 7.54 1.84 -12.31
CA LYS A 44 8.50 1.78 -11.18
C LYS A 44 7.93 2.33 -9.89
N ILE A 45 7.14 3.41 -9.95
CA ILE A 45 6.44 3.95 -8.78
C ILE A 45 5.44 2.92 -8.24
N ILE A 46 4.63 2.30 -9.10
CA ILE A 46 3.64 1.27 -8.70
C ILE A 46 4.34 0.09 -8.01
N GLU A 47 5.43 -0.42 -8.58
CA GLU A 47 6.23 -1.50 -7.97
C GLU A 47 6.72 -1.15 -6.54
N LYS A 48 7.01 0.13 -6.27
CA LYS A 48 7.44 0.61 -4.95
C LYS A 48 6.25 0.82 -4.02
N VAL A 49 5.17 1.40 -4.53
CA VAL A 49 3.91 1.62 -3.80
C VAL A 49 3.34 0.30 -3.26
N GLN A 50 3.35 -0.76 -4.06
CA GLN A 50 2.86 -2.08 -3.65
C GLN A 50 3.65 -2.72 -2.51
N LYS A 51 4.86 -2.23 -2.23
CA LYS A 51 5.71 -2.70 -1.14
C LYS A 51 5.58 -1.86 0.13
N ILE A 52 4.76 -0.80 0.10
CA ILE A 52 4.49 0.01 1.28
C ILE A 52 3.57 -0.79 2.19
N GLU A 53 4.07 -1.17 3.36
CA GLU A 53 3.25 -1.76 4.42
C GLU A 53 2.40 -0.65 5.06
N THR A 54 1.08 -0.80 4.98
CA THR A 54 0.10 0.15 5.52
C THR A 54 -1.25 -0.54 5.71
N THR A 55 -2.24 0.15 6.31
CA THR A 55 -3.62 -0.35 6.42
C THR A 55 -4.21 -0.72 5.05
N THR A 56 -5.12 -1.70 5.03
CA THR A 56 -5.78 -2.18 3.80
C THR A 56 -6.39 -1.03 3.00
N LYS A 57 -7.07 -0.10 3.68
CA LYS A 57 -7.73 1.05 3.05
C LYS A 57 -6.74 2.01 2.38
N HIS A 58 -5.60 2.26 3.02
CA HIS A 58 -4.56 3.10 2.43
C HIS A 58 -3.87 2.39 1.25
N SER A 59 -3.62 1.09 1.36
CA SER A 59 -3.08 0.27 0.27
C SER A 59 -4.00 0.26 -0.95
N GLU A 60 -5.31 0.08 -0.74
CA GLU A 60 -6.32 0.19 -1.79
C GLU A 60 -6.34 1.59 -2.44
N HIS A 61 -6.23 2.64 -1.62
CA HIS A 61 -6.22 4.02 -2.13
C HIS A 61 -4.99 4.32 -2.99
N LEU A 62 -3.82 3.88 -2.52
CA LEU A 62 -2.55 3.96 -3.25
C LEU A 62 -2.63 3.21 -4.58
N ALA A 63 -3.08 1.95 -4.55
CA ALA A 63 -3.23 1.12 -5.74
C ALA A 63 -4.23 1.73 -6.75
N ASN A 64 -5.39 2.20 -6.27
CA ASN A 64 -6.41 2.81 -7.13
C ASN A 64 -5.84 4.06 -7.83
N THR A 65 -5.20 4.95 -7.06
CA THR A 65 -4.71 6.22 -7.58
C THR A 65 -3.56 6.00 -8.58
N SER A 66 -2.61 5.12 -8.25
CA SER A 66 -1.51 4.80 -9.16
C SER A 66 -1.98 4.10 -10.43
N GLN A 67 -2.98 3.22 -10.35
CA GLN A 67 -3.58 2.59 -11.54
C GLN A 67 -4.35 3.58 -12.41
N ARG A 68 -5.05 4.55 -11.82
CA ARG A 68 -5.74 5.60 -12.59
C ARG A 68 -4.75 6.49 -13.35
N ALA A 69 -3.63 6.86 -12.71
CA ALA A 69 -2.54 7.57 -13.39
C ALA A 69 -2.02 6.76 -14.60
N LEU A 70 -1.89 5.44 -14.47
CA LEU A 70 -1.41 4.58 -15.56
C LEU A 70 -2.43 4.48 -16.71
N LYS A 71 -3.71 4.31 -16.38
CA LYS A 71 -4.79 4.29 -17.38
C LYS A 71 -4.88 5.60 -18.18
N CYS A 72 -4.59 6.74 -17.56
CA CYS A 72 -4.55 8.03 -18.25
C CYS A 72 -3.49 8.04 -19.38
N LEU A 73 -2.34 7.40 -19.15
CA LEU A 73 -1.27 7.27 -20.15
C LEU A 73 -1.62 6.27 -21.26
N GLU A 74 -2.42 5.25 -20.97
CA GLU A 74 -2.86 4.24 -21.94
C GLU A 74 -4.04 4.72 -22.81
N SER A 75 -4.68 5.83 -22.43
CA SER A 75 -5.77 6.43 -23.19
C SER A 75 -5.33 6.89 -24.58
N LYS A 76 -6.21 6.70 -25.57
CA LYS A 76 -6.02 7.24 -26.94
C LYS A 76 -6.02 8.77 -26.94
N SER A 77 -6.85 9.40 -26.12
CA SER A 77 -6.87 10.84 -25.91
C SER A 77 -6.12 11.14 -24.60
N TYR A 78 -4.80 11.29 -24.70
CA TYR A 78 -3.99 11.66 -23.55
C TYR A 78 -4.31 13.08 -23.12
N ASN A 79 -4.48 13.25 -21.81
CA ASN A 79 -4.70 14.55 -21.20
C ASN A 79 -3.64 14.74 -20.11
N GLU A 80 -2.64 15.58 -20.41
CA GLU A 80 -1.52 15.85 -19.51
C GLU A 80 -1.97 16.54 -18.20
N THR A 81 -3.02 17.36 -18.26
CA THR A 81 -3.64 17.97 -17.07
C THR A 81 -4.28 16.91 -16.18
N GLU A 82 -5.06 16.00 -16.75
CA GLU A 82 -5.68 14.91 -15.99
C GLU A 82 -4.62 13.99 -15.37
N PHE A 83 -3.58 13.64 -16.15
CA PHE A 83 -2.45 12.86 -15.66
C PHE A 83 -1.77 13.56 -14.47
N THR A 84 -1.49 14.85 -14.59
CA THR A 84 -0.86 15.65 -13.51
C THR A 84 -1.72 15.68 -12.25
N LEU A 85 -3.05 15.78 -12.39
CA LEU A 85 -3.97 15.69 -11.24
C LEU A 85 -3.93 14.32 -10.56
N TYR A 86 -3.79 13.22 -11.31
CA TYR A 86 -3.62 11.90 -10.71
C TYR A 86 -2.26 11.72 -10.03
N ILE A 87 -1.18 12.30 -10.58
CA ILE A 87 0.13 12.32 -9.91
C ILE A 87 0.04 13.12 -8.60
N LEU A 88 -0.59 14.29 -8.61
CA LEU A 88 -0.80 15.08 -7.40
C LEU A 88 -1.64 14.32 -6.36
N ARG A 89 -2.70 13.63 -6.81
CA ARG A 89 -3.48 12.76 -5.93
C ARG A 89 -2.66 11.60 -5.38
N LEU A 90 -1.77 11.01 -6.16
CA LEU A 90 -0.88 9.95 -5.70
C LEU A 90 0.10 10.48 -4.65
N THR A 91 0.63 11.70 -4.81
CA THR A 91 1.44 12.33 -3.76
C THR A 91 0.65 12.57 -2.48
N GLY A 92 -0.61 13.02 -2.59
CA GLY A 92 -1.50 13.12 -1.45
C GLY A 92 -1.72 11.76 -0.77
N ALA A 93 -1.98 10.72 -1.56
CA ALA A 93 -2.13 9.36 -1.05
C ALA A 93 -0.86 8.87 -0.35
N LEU A 94 0.33 9.06 -0.92
CA LEU A 94 1.62 8.72 -0.29
C LEU A 94 1.85 9.44 1.05
N LEU A 95 1.32 10.65 1.19
CA LEU A 95 1.32 11.42 2.44
C LEU A 95 0.18 11.03 3.39
N GLY A 96 -0.67 10.07 2.99
CA GLY A 96 -1.80 9.61 3.77
C GLY A 96 -3.04 10.49 3.70
N ILE A 97 -3.11 11.45 2.77
CA ILE A 97 -4.22 12.39 2.68
C ILE A 97 -5.37 11.75 1.90
N HIS A 98 -6.53 11.60 2.55
CA HIS A 98 -7.73 11.01 1.93
C HIS A 98 -8.83 12.06 1.72
N PRO A 99 -9.44 12.16 0.52
CA PRO A 99 -10.38 13.24 0.20
C PRO A 99 -11.79 13.07 0.78
N ALA A 100 -12.18 11.86 1.18
CA ALA A 100 -13.57 11.54 1.50
C ALA A 100 -13.97 11.76 2.97
N LYS A 101 -13.01 11.87 3.89
CA LYS A 101 -13.18 12.21 5.32
C LYS A 101 -11.83 12.75 5.77
N TYR A 102 -11.81 13.75 6.67
CA TYR A 102 -10.61 14.34 7.29
C TYR A 102 -9.78 13.31 8.09
N CYS A 103 -9.32 12.26 7.43
CA CYS A 103 -8.53 11.18 7.97
C CYS A 103 -7.15 11.36 7.35
N ILE A 104 -6.26 11.97 8.13
CA ILE A 104 -4.83 11.85 7.91
C ILE A 104 -4.54 10.37 8.17
N ALA A 105 -4.36 9.58 7.11
CA ALA A 105 -3.79 8.25 7.23
C ALA A 105 -2.32 8.47 7.62
N THR A 106 -2.05 8.58 8.91
CA THR A 106 -0.67 8.59 9.40
C THR A 106 0.03 7.38 8.75
N PRO A 107 1.25 7.53 8.19
CA PRO A 107 2.02 6.40 7.70
C PRO A 107 2.24 5.44 8.87
N MET A 108 1.38 4.44 8.97
CA MET A 108 1.37 3.48 10.07
C MET A 108 2.09 2.25 9.55
N TYR A 109 3.40 2.22 9.79
CA TYR A 109 4.26 1.06 9.55
C TYR A 109 3.83 -0.17 10.37
N TYR A 110 2.90 -0.01 11.31
CA TYR A 110 2.13 -1.09 11.94
C TYR A 110 0.80 -0.53 12.50
N GLN A 111 -0.26 -1.35 12.53
CA GLN A 111 -1.54 -1.00 13.15
C GLN A 111 -1.64 -1.68 14.53
N THR A 112 -1.79 -0.89 15.60
CA THR A 112 -2.12 -1.44 16.92
C THR A 112 -3.57 -1.98 16.93
N PRO A 113 -3.92 -2.92 17.83
CA PRO A 113 -5.30 -3.35 18.00
C PRO A 113 -6.26 -2.16 18.22
N ASP A 114 -5.87 -1.18 19.02
CA ASP A 114 -6.69 0.01 19.29
C ASP A 114 -6.93 0.84 18.02
N GLN A 115 -5.92 0.95 17.15
CA GLN A 115 -6.04 1.63 15.85
C GLN A 115 -6.94 0.86 14.88
N HIS A 116 -6.89 -0.47 14.89
CA HIS A 116 -7.77 -1.32 14.09
C HIS A 116 -9.25 -1.11 14.44
N PHE A 117 -9.57 -1.16 15.74
CA PHE A 117 -10.93 -0.92 16.19
C PHE A 117 -11.37 0.53 15.97
N THR A 118 -10.49 1.50 16.19
CA THR A 118 -10.79 2.91 15.92
C THR A 118 -11.11 3.15 14.43
N GLU A 119 -10.38 2.52 13.51
CA GLU A 119 -10.65 2.61 12.07
C GLU A 119 -12.00 1.95 11.69
N ALA A 120 -12.32 0.80 12.29
CA ALA A 120 -13.59 0.12 12.10
C ALA A 120 -14.77 1.01 12.55
N ILE A 121 -14.65 1.64 13.71
CA ILE A 121 -15.66 2.57 14.26
C ILE A 121 -15.81 3.81 13.39
N ILE A 122 -14.70 4.46 12.99
CA ILE A 122 -14.72 5.65 12.10
C ILE A 122 -15.34 5.33 10.73
N SER A 123 -15.20 4.09 10.28
CA SER A 123 -15.78 3.61 9.01
C SER A 123 -17.27 3.24 9.12
N GLY A 124 -17.90 3.42 10.29
CA GLY A 124 -19.32 3.16 10.53
C GLY A 124 -19.61 1.77 11.13
N GLY A 125 -18.58 1.08 11.61
CA GLY A 125 -18.71 -0.16 12.36
C GLY A 125 -19.18 0.04 13.80
N ASP A 126 -19.48 -1.07 14.47
CA ASP A 126 -19.95 -1.08 15.86
C ASP A 126 -18.87 -0.57 16.83
N ALA A 127 -19.23 0.34 17.73
CA ALA A 127 -18.38 0.87 18.79
C ALA A 127 -17.94 -0.20 19.80
N LEU A 128 -18.69 -1.30 19.91
CA LEU A 128 -18.41 -2.41 20.82
C LEU A 128 -17.58 -3.54 20.18
N LEU A 129 -17.14 -3.39 18.93
CA LEU A 129 -16.39 -4.41 18.19
C LEU A 129 -15.16 -4.92 18.97
N ASP A 130 -14.42 -4.03 19.62
CA ASP A 130 -13.25 -4.37 20.45
C ASP A 130 -13.60 -5.32 21.61
N TYR A 131 -14.75 -5.12 22.25
CA TYR A 131 -15.19 -5.93 23.39
C TYR A 131 -15.59 -7.36 22.98
N TYR A 132 -16.27 -7.50 21.83
CA TYR A 132 -16.66 -8.81 21.30
C TYR A 132 -15.47 -9.58 20.75
N ASP A 133 -14.61 -8.91 19.99
CA ASP A 133 -13.50 -9.56 19.30
C ASP A 133 -12.35 -9.92 20.24
N LYS A 134 -12.05 -9.12 21.28
CA LYS A 134 -11.03 -9.50 22.30
C LYS A 134 -11.33 -10.85 22.95
N ASN A 135 -12.59 -11.12 23.27
CA ASN A 135 -13.00 -12.40 23.85
C ASN A 135 -13.01 -13.53 22.81
N ASN A 136 -13.32 -13.21 21.54
CA ASN A 136 -13.37 -14.18 20.46
C ASN A 136 -11.96 -14.56 19.93
N PHE A 137 -10.98 -13.66 19.98
CA PHE A 137 -9.64 -13.91 19.45
C PHE A 137 -8.89 -15.01 20.20
N VAL A 138 -9.07 -15.15 21.51
CA VAL A 138 -8.48 -16.26 22.26
C VAL A 138 -9.11 -17.58 21.82
N ALA A 139 -10.44 -17.63 21.68
CA ALA A 139 -11.16 -18.81 21.21
C ALA A 139 -10.77 -19.18 19.75
N MET A 140 -10.64 -18.18 18.88
CA MET A 140 -10.20 -18.37 17.49
C MET A 140 -8.74 -18.84 17.40
N ARG A 141 -7.83 -18.28 18.20
CA ARG A 141 -6.44 -18.76 18.29
C ARG A 141 -6.39 -20.21 18.75
N ARG A 142 -7.21 -20.60 19.73
CA ARG A 142 -7.33 -22.00 20.16
C ARG A 142 -7.82 -22.91 19.02
N LYS A 143 -8.83 -22.46 18.27
CA LYS A 143 -9.35 -23.21 17.10
C LYS A 143 -8.29 -23.43 16.03
N VAL A 144 -7.53 -22.40 15.68
CA VAL A 144 -6.43 -22.50 14.70
C VAL A 144 -5.31 -23.42 15.20
N VAL A 145 -4.90 -23.30 16.46
CA VAL A 145 -3.90 -24.21 17.06
C VAL A 145 -4.40 -25.66 17.02
N LYS A 146 -5.68 -25.90 17.32
CA LYS A 146 -6.28 -27.24 17.25
C LYS A 146 -6.25 -27.81 15.83
N GLN A 147 -6.61 -27.03 14.82
CA GLN A 147 -6.58 -27.44 13.41
C GLN A 147 -5.16 -27.84 12.98
N LEU A 148 -4.16 -27.01 13.31
CA LEU A 148 -2.76 -27.30 12.96
C LEU A 148 -2.23 -28.56 13.69
N LYS A 149 -2.72 -28.85 14.91
CA LYS A 149 -2.43 -30.12 15.59
C LYS A 149 -3.08 -31.31 14.91
N GLU A 150 -4.31 -31.17 14.42
CA GLU A 150 -5.02 -32.21 13.66
C GLU A 150 -4.33 -32.50 12.31
N GLU A 151 -3.68 -31.49 11.72
CA GLU A 151 -2.82 -31.62 10.54
C GLU A 151 -1.44 -32.26 10.84
N GLY A 152 -1.15 -32.54 12.12
CA GLY A 152 0.05 -33.27 12.54
C GLY A 152 1.26 -32.40 12.90
N LEU A 153 1.11 -31.07 12.98
CA LEU A 153 2.23 -30.18 13.32
C LEU A 153 2.64 -30.29 14.80
N SER A 154 3.94 -30.15 15.06
CA SER A 154 4.45 -30.04 16.43
C SER A 154 4.16 -28.66 17.01
N ASP A 155 4.20 -28.53 18.34
CA ASP A 155 3.97 -27.23 19.00
C ASP A 155 5.03 -26.19 18.57
N PHE A 156 6.24 -26.67 18.24
CA PHE A 156 7.32 -25.85 17.69
C PHE A 156 7.01 -25.37 16.28
N ASP A 157 6.57 -26.24 15.37
CA ASP A 157 6.20 -25.87 14.00
C ASP A 157 5.05 -24.86 14.00
N ILE A 158 4.05 -25.06 14.86
CA ILE A 158 2.93 -24.13 15.05
C ILE A 158 3.44 -22.77 15.55
N SER A 159 4.43 -22.76 16.44
CA SER A 159 5.01 -21.51 16.95
C SER A 159 5.71 -20.71 15.85
N LEU A 160 6.38 -21.41 14.92
CA LEU A 160 7.00 -20.80 13.74
C LEU A 160 5.94 -20.27 12.77
N VAL A 161 4.89 -21.05 12.46
CA VAL A 161 3.81 -20.66 11.54
C VAL A 161 3.04 -19.45 12.05
N LEU A 162 2.74 -19.40 13.34
CA LEU A 162 1.98 -18.31 13.96
C LEU A 162 2.86 -17.16 14.47
N ASN A 163 4.17 -17.21 14.21
CA ASN A 163 5.18 -16.26 14.67
C ASN A 163 5.02 -15.91 16.17
N THR A 164 4.94 -16.93 17.01
CA THR A 164 4.74 -16.83 18.46
C THR A 164 5.68 -17.76 19.20
N SER A 165 5.66 -17.78 20.53
CA SER A 165 6.48 -18.71 21.31
C SER A 165 5.77 -20.05 21.52
N GLU A 166 6.55 -21.14 21.54
CA GLU A 166 6.06 -22.49 21.85
C GLU A 166 5.32 -22.52 23.21
N TYR A 167 5.73 -21.68 24.16
CA TYR A 167 5.05 -21.52 25.44
C TYR A 167 3.60 -21.00 25.27
N GLN A 168 3.38 -20.01 24.41
CA GLN A 168 2.03 -19.47 24.15
C GLN A 168 1.15 -20.52 23.45
N VAL A 169 1.72 -21.31 22.53
CA VAL A 169 1.01 -22.44 21.89
C VAL A 169 0.60 -23.48 22.95
N LYS A 170 1.51 -23.85 23.86
CA LYS A 170 1.21 -24.78 24.97
C LYS A 170 0.15 -24.22 25.91
N LYS A 171 0.14 -22.92 26.19
CA LYS A 171 -0.88 -22.27 27.02
C LYS A 171 -2.26 -22.33 26.35
N LEU A 172 -2.34 -21.98 25.07
CA LEU A 172 -3.57 -22.08 24.29
C LEU A 172 -4.10 -23.52 24.23
N ARG A 173 -3.20 -24.52 24.19
CA ARG A 173 -3.56 -25.94 24.23
C ARG A 173 -4.03 -26.44 25.59
N LYS A 174 -3.45 -25.96 26.70
CA LYS A 174 -3.86 -26.39 28.05
C LYS A 174 -5.31 -26.03 28.37
N GLU A 175 -5.87 -25.06 27.66
CA GLU A 175 -7.23 -24.55 27.83
C GLU A 175 -8.16 -24.97 26.68
N LEU A 176 -7.78 -25.99 25.89
CA LEU A 176 -8.60 -26.66 24.86
C LEU A 176 -9.44 -27.80 25.45
#